data_AF-A0A961I0C3-F1
#
_entry.id   AF-A0A961I0C3-F1
#
_cell.length_a   1.000
_cell.length_b   1.000
_cell.length_c   1.000
_cell.angle_alpha   90.00
_cell.angle_beta   90.00
_cell.angle_gamma   90.00
#
_symmetry.space_group_name_H-M   'P 1'
#
loop_
_entity.id
_entity.type
_entity.pdbx_description
1 polymer ?
#
loop_
_entity_poly.entity_id
_entity_poly.type
_entity_poly.pdbx_seq_one_letter_code
_entity_poly.pdbx_strand_id
1 'polypeptide(L)'
;MRGDEDVVIGARAFDLLDLLITCRDRVVGRDEIMAAVWPDTVVGENNLNVQLANLRRLLGAGAIVTVPGRGLRFALEVSSAGPLAPGLPDRPSVVVLPFADLGGDATLSWLADGFVEDITTELSRFRDLFVVARNSAFVYRDMPRDLRVISRELGVRYVVEGSVRATTERVRITAQLIDANSGGHVWAEVFDRDLVGHFDTQARVARAIVTCLAPQIDRAEADRIRIAAPEDLTAYGIALRGWSLVSAGDMAYDPAPRDKAAELGRQALDLHPTSGLAWRVLAWVAWWNVYHATTPSVPDTLAGGIDAATTAIAADPTDHHARRLRALLHFMNQDAGAGLPELRQAHEMNPNCAVTLAWLGLYAGFHGDAGRGVPLAEAALRRSPRDPSRGSLLAALGFAQFAVRNYDAAAQAAEAALAEAAGSATPLILGTIAWVGAGRIDRAEGAFARVAEIAPTLVEARLAGRWLTSNPDYLARAHTFFRIAAGLVPADAARMLR
;
A
#
# COMPACT_ATOMS: atom_id res chain seq x y z
N MET A 1 19.30 28.53 11.81
CA MET A 1 18.12 29.29 12.27
C MET A 1 18.52 30.20 13.42
N ARG A 2 17.86 31.36 13.58
CA ARG A 2 17.96 32.24 14.76
C ARG A 2 16.57 32.33 15.37
N GLY A 3 16.34 31.63 16.49
CA GLY A 3 14.96 31.30 16.87
C GLY A 3 14.36 30.36 15.83
N ASP A 4 13.16 30.68 15.34
CA ASP A 4 12.44 29.90 14.31
C ASP A 4 12.61 30.44 12.88
N GLU A 5 13.47 31.44 12.67
CA GLU A 5 13.70 32.03 11.34
C GLU A 5 14.98 31.50 10.68
N ASP A 6 14.87 31.15 9.39
CA ASP A 6 16.00 30.81 8.54
C ASP A 6 16.82 32.05 8.19
N VAL A 7 18.12 31.98 8.48
CA VAL A 7 19.07 33.07 8.23
C VAL A 7 19.98 32.67 7.09
N VAL A 8 19.89 33.37 5.97
CA VAL A 8 20.77 33.16 4.82
C VAL A 8 22.16 33.69 5.12
N ILE A 9 23.17 32.82 5.02
CA ILE A 9 24.58 33.20 5.12
C ILE A 9 25.35 32.77 3.87
N GLY A 10 26.34 33.58 3.48
CA GLY A 10 27.20 33.23 2.34
C GLY A 10 28.10 32.04 2.67
N ALA A 11 28.46 31.24 1.66
CA ALA A 11 29.25 30.01 1.84
C ALA A 11 30.53 30.21 2.67
N ARG A 12 31.30 31.28 2.43
CA ARG A 12 32.52 31.56 3.22
C ARG A 12 32.25 31.99 4.66
N ALA A 13 31.11 32.63 4.93
CA ALA A 13 30.70 32.90 6.30
C ALA A 13 30.27 31.61 7.00
N PHE A 14 29.64 30.68 6.27
CA PHE A 14 29.29 29.35 6.77
C PHE A 14 30.55 28.55 7.14
N ASP A 15 31.51 28.41 6.22
CA ASP A 15 32.76 27.69 6.43
C ASP A 15 33.53 28.22 7.66
N LEU A 16 33.60 29.56 7.80
CA LEU A 16 34.23 30.21 8.95
C LEU A 16 33.49 29.90 10.27
N LEU A 17 32.16 29.93 10.25
CA LEU A 17 31.34 29.64 11.42
C LEU A 17 31.50 28.18 11.85
N ASP A 18 31.46 27.24 10.90
CA ASP A 18 31.62 25.81 11.12
C ASP A 18 32.98 25.47 11.74
N LEU A 19 34.06 26.04 11.19
CA LEU A 19 35.41 25.89 11.74
C LEU A 19 35.50 26.38 13.19
N LEU A 20 34.93 27.55 13.49
CA LEU A 20 34.96 28.13 14.83
C LEU A 20 34.10 27.36 15.84
N ILE A 21 32.97 26.77 15.41
CA ILE A 21 32.12 25.91 16.24
C ILE A 21 32.80 24.56 16.50
N THR A 22 33.42 23.98 15.47
CA THR A 22 34.16 22.72 15.58
C THR A 22 35.34 22.87 16.55
N CYS A 23 36.05 24.00 16.49
CA CYS A 23 37.18 24.32 17.35
C CYS A 23 36.82 25.16 18.59
N ARG A 24 35.55 25.19 19.01
CA ARG A 24 35.03 26.10 20.07
C ARG A 24 35.77 26.03 21.42
N ASP A 25 36.42 24.91 21.71
CA ASP A 25 37.19 24.69 22.94
C ASP A 25 38.57 25.38 22.94
N ARG A 26 38.98 25.98 21.82
CA ARG A 26 40.27 26.69 21.69
C ARG A 26 40.16 27.96 20.85
N VAL A 27 41.23 28.75 20.88
CA VAL A 27 41.41 29.89 19.96
C VAL A 27 41.99 29.37 18.65
N VAL A 28 41.40 29.78 17.53
CA VAL A 28 41.85 29.43 16.17
C VAL A 28 42.64 30.61 15.60
N GLY A 29 43.87 30.33 15.15
CA GLY A 29 44.77 31.36 14.61
C GLY A 29 44.28 31.91 13.28
N ARG A 30 44.65 33.15 12.93
CA ARG A 30 44.23 33.74 11.64
C ARG A 30 44.78 32.97 10.45
N ASP A 31 46.05 32.58 10.48
CA ASP A 31 46.66 31.79 9.39
C ASP A 31 45.97 30.43 9.21
N GLU A 32 45.60 29.79 10.33
CA GLU A 32 44.84 28.54 10.34
C GLU A 32 43.45 28.72 9.72
N ILE A 33 42.75 29.80 10.07
CA ILE A 33 41.45 30.13 9.47
C ILE A 33 41.59 30.41 7.98
N MET A 34 42.62 31.15 7.57
CA MET A 34 42.86 31.49 6.17
C MET A 34 43.15 30.22 5.35
N ALA A 35 43.96 29.31 5.87
CA ALA A 35 44.27 28.04 5.22
C ALA A 35 43.04 27.09 5.16
N ALA A 36 42.19 27.08 6.18
CA ALA A 36 41.03 26.19 6.24
C ALA A 36 39.85 26.69 5.40
N VAL A 37 39.56 28.00 5.43
CA VAL A 37 38.40 28.60 4.74
C VAL A 37 38.75 29.00 3.29
N TRP A 38 40.03 29.23 2.98
CA TRP A 38 40.52 29.57 1.64
C TRP A 38 41.76 28.75 1.24
N PRO A 39 41.68 27.40 1.18
CA PRO A 39 42.85 26.54 0.95
C PRO A 39 43.55 26.80 -0.40
N ASP A 40 42.79 27.18 -1.43
CA ASP A 40 43.26 27.35 -2.81
C ASP A 40 43.07 28.78 -3.33
N THR A 41 43.05 29.79 -2.45
CA THR A 41 42.82 31.19 -2.87
C THR A 41 43.66 32.17 -2.07
N VAL A 42 44.47 32.98 -2.77
CA VAL A 42 45.22 34.07 -2.14
C VAL A 42 44.26 35.25 -1.91
N VAL A 43 43.75 35.36 -0.69
CA VAL A 43 42.91 36.48 -0.25
C VAL A 43 43.59 37.24 0.89
N GLY A 44 43.46 38.57 0.91
CA GLY A 44 43.95 39.38 2.01
C GLY A 44 43.09 39.22 3.27
N GLU A 45 43.67 39.46 4.45
CA GLU A 45 42.99 39.38 5.76
C GLU A 45 41.71 40.23 5.85
N ASN A 46 41.56 41.24 4.99
CA ASN A 46 40.35 42.04 4.87
C ASN A 46 39.10 41.18 4.55
N ASN A 47 39.24 40.06 3.83
CA ASN A 47 38.10 39.18 3.55
C ASN A 47 37.61 38.46 4.81
N LEU A 48 38.53 37.97 5.64
CA LEU A 48 38.21 37.41 6.95
C LEU A 48 37.47 38.43 7.83
N ASN A 49 37.91 39.69 7.83
CA ASN A 49 37.23 40.75 8.59
C ASN A 49 35.79 41.01 8.09
N VAL A 50 35.53 40.92 6.78
CA VAL A 50 34.18 41.05 6.21
C VAL A 50 33.28 39.90 6.65
N GLN A 51 33.75 38.64 6.57
CA GLN A 51 32.96 37.49 7.02
C GLN A 51 32.71 37.54 8.54
N LEU A 52 33.71 37.96 9.32
CA LEU A 52 33.59 38.13 10.76
C LEU A 52 32.56 39.22 11.13
N ALA A 53 32.56 40.34 10.42
CA ALA A 53 31.58 41.41 10.62
C ALA A 53 30.16 40.93 10.30
N ASN A 54 29.99 40.17 9.21
CA ASN A 54 28.71 39.58 8.85
C ASN A 54 28.22 38.60 9.92
N LEU A 55 29.07 37.69 10.38
CA LEU A 55 28.70 36.72 11.42
C LEU A 55 28.35 37.41 12.74
N ARG A 56 29.10 38.43 13.17
CA ARG A 56 28.79 39.21 14.39
C ARG A 56 27.48 39.98 14.28
N ARG A 57 27.15 40.50 13.09
CA ARG A 57 25.85 41.15 12.85
C ARG A 57 24.70 40.16 12.96
N LEU A 58 24.90 38.92 12.50
CA LEU A 58 23.85 37.90 12.47
C LEU A 58 23.67 37.18 13.83
N LEU A 59 24.77 36.85 14.50
CA LEU A 59 24.80 36.03 15.72
C LEU A 59 24.92 36.86 17.01
N GLY A 60 25.25 38.16 16.89
CA GLY A 60 25.52 39.06 18.00
C GLY A 60 27.02 39.34 18.17
N ALA A 61 27.35 40.54 18.66
CA ALA A 61 28.73 41.02 18.77
C ALA A 61 29.61 40.13 19.67
N GLY A 62 29.00 39.47 20.66
CA GLY A 62 29.68 38.55 21.58
C GLY A 62 29.87 37.12 21.05
N ALA A 63 29.32 36.78 19.88
CA ALA A 63 29.32 35.39 19.42
C ALA A 63 30.71 34.87 19.02
N ILE A 64 31.54 35.76 18.47
CA ILE A 64 32.92 35.47 18.08
C ILE A 64 33.83 36.50 18.73
N VAL A 65 34.67 36.05 19.65
CA VAL A 65 35.59 36.88 20.42
C VAL A 65 36.96 36.91 19.75
N THR A 66 37.50 38.11 19.53
CA THR A 66 38.88 38.27 19.08
C THR A 66 39.81 38.23 20.28
N VAL A 67 40.78 37.32 20.26
CA VAL A 67 41.86 37.25 21.25
C VAL A 67 43.09 37.97 20.67
N PRO A 68 43.48 39.13 21.23
CA PRO A 68 44.58 39.93 20.69
C PRO A 68 45.86 39.11 20.49
N GLY A 69 46.45 39.19 19.29
CA GLY A 69 47.67 38.48 18.92
C GLY A 69 47.57 36.96 18.83
N ARG A 70 46.38 36.36 19.02
CA ARG A 70 46.20 34.90 19.03
C ARG A 70 45.15 34.37 18.06
N GLY A 71 44.08 35.11 17.78
CA GLY A 71 43.09 34.71 16.78
C GLY A 71 41.64 34.91 17.21
N LEU A 72 40.76 33.99 16.84
CA LEU A 72 39.31 34.05 17.06
C LEU A 72 38.81 32.85 17.88
N ARG A 73 37.78 33.05 18.71
CA ARG A 73 37.12 31.98 19.48
C ARG A 73 35.60 32.13 19.42
N PHE A 74 34.89 31.02 19.22
CA PHE A 74 33.45 30.99 19.34
C PHE A 74 33.03 30.99 20.81
N ALA A 75 32.06 31.82 21.19
CA ALA A 75 31.75 32.08 22.60
C ALA A 75 30.29 31.84 23.00
N LEU A 76 29.40 31.50 22.05
CA LEU A 76 28.05 31.08 22.40
C LEU A 76 28.04 29.63 22.85
N GLU A 77 27.09 29.27 23.73
CA GLU A 77 26.81 27.88 24.04
C GLU A 77 26.31 27.17 22.77
N VAL A 78 26.97 26.07 22.43
CA VAL A 78 26.59 25.20 21.32
C VAL A 78 25.90 23.99 21.92
N SER A 79 24.59 23.92 21.81
CA SER A 79 23.87 22.67 22.01
C SER A 79 23.86 21.93 20.68
N SER A 80 24.34 20.68 20.66
CA SER A 80 23.99 19.80 19.55
C SER A 80 22.52 19.47 19.70
N ALA A 81 21.67 20.07 18.87
CA ALA A 81 20.51 19.31 18.44
C ALA A 81 21.10 17.99 17.91
N GLY A 82 20.68 16.85 18.46
CA GLY A 82 21.06 15.55 17.88
C GLY A 82 20.76 15.57 16.37
N PRO A 83 21.28 14.62 15.58
CA PRO A 83 20.91 14.54 14.17
C PRO A 83 19.40 14.73 14.08
N LEU A 84 18.95 15.76 13.34
CA LEU A 84 17.53 16.03 13.12
C LEU A 84 16.93 14.68 12.77
N ALA A 85 16.12 14.13 13.68
CA ALA A 85 15.48 12.84 13.47
C ALA A 85 14.84 12.95 12.09
N PRO A 86 15.19 12.08 11.13
CA PRO A 86 14.64 12.19 9.79
C PRO A 86 13.13 12.24 9.94
N GLY A 87 12.51 13.30 9.40
CA GLY A 87 11.06 13.42 9.42
C GLY A 87 10.45 12.15 8.82
N LEU A 88 9.32 11.69 9.35
CA LEU A 88 8.66 10.52 8.80
C LEU A 88 8.40 10.76 7.30
N PRO A 89 8.73 9.81 6.43
CA PRO A 89 8.40 9.93 5.02
C PRO A 89 6.89 10.06 4.84
N ASP A 90 6.46 10.69 3.74
CA ASP A 90 5.04 10.81 3.40
C ASP A 90 4.36 9.44 3.25
N ARG A 91 5.16 8.43 2.87
CA ARG A 91 4.73 7.03 2.71
C ARG A 91 4.77 6.28 4.04
N PRO A 92 3.90 5.28 4.25
CA PRO A 92 3.97 4.42 5.43
C PRO A 92 5.35 3.77 5.54
N SER A 93 6.03 3.96 6.68
CA SER A 93 7.39 3.48 6.90
C SER A 93 7.43 2.32 7.89
N VAL A 94 8.21 1.29 7.57
CA VAL A 94 8.30 0.05 8.35
C VAL A 94 9.74 -0.43 8.49
N VAL A 95 10.07 -0.95 9.67
CA VAL A 95 11.31 -1.68 9.94
C VAL A 95 10.99 -3.07 10.48
N VAL A 96 11.78 -4.07 10.09
CA VAL A 96 11.75 -5.42 10.68
C VAL A 96 12.93 -5.54 11.64
N LEU A 97 12.65 -5.66 12.94
CA LEU A 97 13.68 -5.83 13.96
C LEU A 97 14.15 -7.29 14.01
N PRO A 98 15.36 -7.55 14.56
CA PRO A 98 15.82 -8.90 14.84
C PRO A 98 14.78 -9.71 15.63
N PHE A 99 14.36 -10.86 15.10
CA PHE A 99 13.43 -11.75 15.81
C PHE A 99 14.16 -12.45 16.95
N ALA A 100 13.49 -12.60 18.10
CA ALA A 100 14.03 -13.34 19.23
C ALA A 100 14.12 -14.83 18.91
N ASP A 101 15.29 -15.43 19.05
CA ASP A 101 15.43 -16.88 19.05
C ASP A 101 15.01 -17.43 20.42
N LEU A 102 13.89 -18.16 20.46
CA LEU A 102 13.34 -18.80 21.67
C LEU A 102 13.76 -20.27 21.78
N GLY A 103 14.79 -20.66 21.04
CA GLY A 103 15.44 -21.97 21.12
C GLY A 103 14.74 -23.08 20.33
N GLY A 104 15.14 -24.31 20.63
CA GLY A 104 14.82 -25.51 19.87
C GLY A 104 16.14 -26.20 19.49
N ASP A 105 16.51 -26.16 18.21
CA ASP A 105 17.80 -26.65 17.72
C ASP A 105 18.78 -25.49 17.47
N ALA A 106 19.92 -25.49 18.17
CA ALA A 106 20.97 -24.46 18.04
C ALA A 106 21.57 -24.38 16.63
N THR A 107 21.51 -25.46 15.85
CA THR A 107 21.96 -25.46 14.44
C THR A 107 21.03 -24.64 13.53
N LEU A 108 19.84 -24.29 14.01
CA LEU A 108 18.80 -23.56 13.27
C LEU A 108 18.61 -22.12 13.76
N SER A 109 19.42 -21.63 14.70
CA SER A 109 19.35 -20.24 15.21
C SER A 109 19.50 -19.18 14.11
N TRP A 110 20.17 -19.51 13.00
CA TRP A 110 20.29 -18.64 11.82
C TRP A 110 18.94 -18.32 11.15
N LEU A 111 17.90 -19.15 11.34
CA LEU A 111 16.57 -18.92 10.77
C LEU A 111 15.96 -17.61 11.25
N ALA A 112 16.17 -17.22 12.51
CA ALA A 112 15.63 -15.96 13.04
C ALA A 112 16.10 -14.76 12.22
N ASP A 113 17.38 -14.73 11.87
CA ASP A 113 17.99 -13.70 11.04
C ASP A 113 17.59 -13.81 9.56
N GLY A 114 17.47 -15.03 9.04
CA GLY A 114 17.00 -15.29 7.68
C GLY A 114 15.55 -14.83 7.47
N PHE A 115 14.67 -15.01 8.46
CA PHE A 115 13.30 -14.48 8.39
C PHE A 115 13.27 -12.96 8.33
N VAL A 116 14.12 -12.27 9.09
CA VAL A 116 14.17 -10.81 9.05
C VAL A 116 14.59 -10.31 7.67
N GLU A 117 15.57 -10.98 7.05
CA GLU A 117 15.98 -10.70 5.67
C GLU A 117 14.85 -10.89 4.69
N ASP A 118 14.25 -12.09 4.66
CA ASP A 118 13.20 -12.43 3.71
C ASP A 118 11.96 -11.54 3.89
N ILE A 119 11.54 -11.25 5.13
CA ILE A 119 10.40 -10.36 5.40
C ILE A 119 10.71 -8.94 4.90
N THR A 120 11.92 -8.42 5.14
CA THR A 120 12.34 -7.10 4.66
C THR A 120 12.32 -7.05 3.12
N THR A 121 12.83 -8.09 2.46
CA THR A 121 12.82 -8.22 1.00
C THR A 121 11.42 -8.32 0.43
N GLU A 122 10.55 -9.14 1.04
CA GLU A 122 9.18 -9.34 0.57
C GLU A 122 8.31 -8.09 0.82
N LEU A 123 8.51 -7.34 1.92
CA LEU A 123 7.85 -6.05 2.14
C LEU A 123 8.26 -5.02 1.10
N SER A 124 9.52 -5.04 0.63
CA SER A 124 10.03 -4.11 -0.38
C SER A 124 9.34 -4.24 -1.75
N ARG A 125 8.56 -5.31 -1.96
CA ARG A 125 7.70 -5.48 -3.15
C ARG A 125 6.43 -4.62 -3.09
N PHE A 126 6.02 -4.17 -1.91
CA PHE A 126 4.94 -3.20 -1.73
C PHE A 126 5.52 -1.79 -1.85
N ARG A 127 5.48 -1.24 -3.06
CA ARG A 127 6.14 0.04 -3.42
C ARG A 127 5.56 1.27 -2.72
N ASP A 128 4.36 1.13 -2.17
CA ASP A 128 3.74 2.14 -1.32
C ASP A 128 4.40 2.22 0.06
N LEU A 129 5.19 1.22 0.49
CA LEU A 129 5.89 1.19 1.77
C LEU A 129 7.33 1.71 1.65
N PHE A 130 7.75 2.52 2.62
CA PHE A 130 9.15 2.81 2.87
C PHE A 130 9.72 1.77 3.83
N VAL A 131 10.55 0.85 3.32
CA VAL A 131 11.12 -0.24 4.13
C VAL A 131 12.57 0.10 4.49
N VAL A 132 12.87 0.14 5.79
CA VAL A 132 14.25 0.37 6.27
C VAL A 132 15.11 -0.86 6.01
N ALA A 133 16.32 -0.61 5.50
CA ALA A 133 17.29 -1.66 5.23
C ALA A 133 17.64 -2.44 6.49
N ARG A 134 17.73 -3.76 6.35
CA ARG A 134 18.03 -4.71 7.43
C ARG A 134 19.22 -4.28 8.31
N ASN A 135 20.32 -3.83 7.71
CA ASN A 135 21.54 -3.49 8.44
C ASN A 135 21.32 -2.36 9.46
N SER A 136 20.43 -1.41 9.16
CA SER A 136 20.04 -0.35 10.09
C SER A 136 19.24 -0.88 11.28
N ALA A 137 18.51 -1.99 11.11
CA ALA A 137 17.73 -2.62 12.18
C ALA A 137 18.57 -3.52 13.10
N PHE A 138 19.65 -4.11 12.58
CA PHE A 138 20.44 -5.11 13.32
C PHE A 138 21.22 -4.53 14.51
N VAL A 139 21.45 -3.21 14.52
CA VAL A 139 22.06 -2.49 15.65
C VAL A 139 21.22 -2.61 16.93
N TYR A 140 19.91 -2.88 16.81
CA TYR A 140 18.97 -2.94 17.93
C TYR A 140 18.81 -4.34 18.54
N ARG A 141 19.59 -5.36 18.13
CA ARG A 141 19.44 -6.75 18.61
C ARG A 141 19.49 -6.87 20.14
N ASP A 142 20.47 -6.23 20.75
CA ASP A 142 20.79 -6.35 22.18
C ASP A 142 20.49 -5.04 22.96
N MET A 143 19.75 -4.11 22.34
CA MET A 143 19.45 -2.80 22.92
C MET A 143 18.09 -2.79 23.64
N PRO A 144 17.92 -1.95 24.69
CA PRO A 144 16.63 -1.76 25.34
C PRO A 144 15.54 -1.31 24.35
N ARG A 145 14.41 -2.01 24.35
CA ARG A 145 13.34 -1.90 23.34
C ARG A 145 12.35 -0.75 23.59
N ASP A 146 12.82 0.49 23.70
CA ASP A 146 11.87 1.60 23.52
C ASP A 146 11.62 1.81 22.02
N LEU A 147 10.53 1.24 21.53
CA LEU A 147 10.13 1.35 20.12
C LEU A 147 9.97 2.81 19.67
N ARG A 148 9.65 3.74 20.58
CA ARG A 148 9.56 5.17 20.27
C ARG A 148 10.93 5.79 19.99
N VAL A 149 12.00 5.26 20.57
CA VAL A 149 13.38 5.69 20.29
C VAL A 149 13.79 5.16 18.92
N ILE A 150 13.59 3.87 18.67
CA ILE A 150 13.89 3.23 17.37
C ILE A 150 13.14 3.94 16.23
N SER A 151 11.86 4.24 16.44
CA SER A 151 11.03 5.00 15.50
C SER A 151 11.63 6.35 15.12
N ARG A 152 12.10 7.11 16.12
CA ARG A 152 12.72 8.42 15.93
C ARG A 152 14.08 8.33 15.25
N GLU A 153 14.91 7.37 15.64
CA GLU A 153 16.25 7.20 15.07
C GLU A 153 16.22 6.72 13.61
N LEU A 154 15.30 5.81 13.30
CA LEU A 154 15.17 5.25 11.95
C LEU A 154 14.18 6.00 11.05
N GLY A 155 13.41 6.95 11.59
CA GLY A 155 12.36 7.64 10.84
C GLY A 155 11.23 6.71 10.39
N VAL A 156 10.85 5.75 11.23
CA VAL A 156 9.82 4.73 10.92
C VAL A 156 8.61 4.84 11.82
N ARG A 157 7.41 4.66 11.27
CA ARG A 157 6.18 4.57 12.07
C ARG A 157 5.94 3.15 12.57
N TYR A 158 6.07 2.16 11.70
CA TYR A 158 5.71 0.80 12.00
C TYR A 158 6.94 -0.04 12.32
N VAL A 159 6.81 -0.88 13.34
CA VAL A 159 7.84 -1.85 13.71
C VAL A 159 7.25 -3.25 13.61
N VAL A 160 7.97 -4.13 12.92
CA VAL A 160 7.73 -5.57 12.93
C VAL A 160 8.72 -6.21 13.89
N GLU A 161 8.21 -6.85 14.94
CA GLU A 161 9.01 -7.68 15.84
C GLU A 161 8.38 -9.05 16.00
N GLY A 162 9.15 -9.98 16.57
CA GLY A 162 8.71 -11.35 16.65
C GLY A 162 9.70 -12.28 17.32
N SER A 163 9.36 -13.56 17.25
CA SER A 163 10.17 -14.63 17.81
C SER A 163 10.10 -15.88 16.96
N VAL A 164 11.19 -16.63 16.89
CA VAL A 164 11.29 -17.91 16.18
C VAL A 164 11.61 -19.01 17.18
N ARG A 165 10.93 -20.16 17.02
CA ARG A 165 11.27 -21.42 17.66
C ARG A 165 11.37 -22.48 16.57
N ALA A 166 12.53 -23.08 16.39
CA ALA A 166 12.79 -23.99 15.29
C ALA A 166 13.34 -25.33 15.77
N THR A 167 12.88 -26.40 15.14
CA THR A 167 13.37 -27.78 15.27
C THR A 167 13.61 -28.33 13.87
N THR A 168 14.30 -29.46 13.73
CA THR A 168 14.50 -30.12 12.42
C THR A 168 13.21 -30.46 11.70
N GLU A 169 12.08 -30.58 12.40
CA GLU A 169 10.79 -30.97 11.83
C GLU A 169 9.85 -29.79 11.64
N ARG A 170 9.91 -28.77 12.50
CA ARG A 170 8.93 -27.69 12.56
C ARG A 170 9.54 -26.35 12.92
N VAL A 171 8.96 -25.29 12.36
CA VAL A 171 9.24 -23.90 12.72
C VAL A 171 7.96 -23.21 13.15
N ARG A 172 8.04 -22.52 14.29
CA ARG A 172 6.99 -21.66 14.82
C ARG A 172 7.50 -20.23 14.92
N ILE A 173 6.84 -19.31 14.24
CA ILE A 173 7.14 -17.89 14.24
C ILE A 173 5.96 -17.13 14.81
N THR A 174 6.23 -16.20 15.73
CA THR A 174 5.28 -15.18 16.15
C THR A 174 5.74 -13.86 15.53
N ALA A 175 4.86 -13.17 14.82
CA ALA A 175 5.14 -11.86 14.22
C ALA A 175 4.08 -10.86 14.66
N GLN A 176 4.50 -9.63 14.94
CA GLN A 176 3.65 -8.55 15.41
C GLN A 176 4.00 -7.26 14.67
N LEU A 177 2.98 -6.48 14.35
CA LEU A 177 3.06 -5.14 13.79
C LEU A 177 2.63 -4.14 14.86
N ILE A 178 3.48 -3.18 15.15
CA ILE A 178 3.28 -2.18 16.19
C ILE A 178 3.38 -0.79 15.57
N ASP A 179 2.45 0.10 15.91
CA ASP A 179 2.61 1.54 15.69
C ASP A 179 3.54 2.07 16.78
N ALA A 180 4.77 2.40 16.40
CA ALA A 180 5.82 2.76 17.34
C ALA A 180 5.61 4.14 17.96
N ASN A 181 4.75 5.01 17.40
CA ASN A 181 4.41 6.29 18.00
C ASN A 181 3.49 6.11 19.21
N SER A 182 2.41 5.34 19.02
CA SER A 182 1.43 5.07 20.09
C SER A 182 1.91 3.96 21.05
N GLY A 183 2.68 3.01 20.54
CA GLY A 183 2.98 1.73 21.20
C GLY A 183 1.84 0.70 21.06
N GLY A 184 0.84 0.98 20.22
CA GLY A 184 -0.31 0.11 20.01
C GLY A 184 0.00 -1.07 19.08
N HIS A 185 -0.46 -2.26 19.45
CA HIS A 185 -0.44 -3.42 18.55
C HIS A 185 -1.48 -3.23 17.43
N VAL A 186 -1.01 -3.24 16.18
CA VAL A 186 -1.85 -3.17 14.98
C VAL A 186 -2.28 -4.57 14.56
N TRP A 187 -1.36 -5.54 14.60
CA TRP A 187 -1.62 -6.92 14.21
C TRP A 187 -0.64 -7.88 14.88
N ALA A 188 -1.05 -9.12 15.10
CA ALA A 188 -0.19 -10.19 15.60
C ALA A 188 -0.70 -11.54 15.11
N GLU A 189 0.23 -12.43 14.70
CA GLU A 189 -0.12 -13.78 14.27
C GLU A 189 0.99 -14.80 14.56
N VAL A 190 0.60 -16.07 14.64
CA VAL A 190 1.50 -17.20 14.83
C VAL A 190 1.46 -18.09 13.59
N PHE A 191 2.64 -18.38 13.04
CA PHE A 191 2.85 -19.26 11.90
C PHE A 191 3.56 -20.52 12.37
N ASP A 192 2.89 -21.67 12.28
CA ASP A 192 3.44 -22.99 12.63
C ASP A 192 3.45 -23.87 11.38
N ARG A 193 4.63 -24.32 10.95
CA ARG A 193 4.84 -25.05 9.68
C ARG A 193 5.90 -26.13 9.81
N ASP A 194 5.72 -27.18 9.01
CA ASP A 194 6.73 -28.22 8.83
C ASP A 194 7.95 -27.66 8.09
N LEU A 195 9.15 -27.97 8.61
CA LEU A 195 10.43 -27.49 8.11
C LEU A 195 11.03 -28.45 7.07
N VAL A 196 10.25 -28.81 6.05
CA VAL A 196 10.74 -29.60 4.91
C VAL A 196 11.52 -28.67 3.98
N GLY A 197 12.83 -28.91 3.80
CA GLY A 197 13.70 -28.05 3.00
C GLY A 197 13.82 -26.65 3.59
N HIS A 198 14.72 -26.48 4.58
CA HIS A 198 14.74 -25.34 5.50
C HIS A 198 14.62 -23.97 4.81
N PHE A 199 15.33 -23.74 3.69
CA PHE A 199 15.29 -22.48 2.93
C PHE A 199 13.98 -22.24 2.18
N ASP A 200 13.43 -23.26 1.50
CA ASP A 200 12.15 -23.15 0.81
C ASP A 200 11.01 -22.87 1.79
N THR A 201 11.06 -23.51 2.95
CA THR A 201 10.11 -23.25 4.03
C THR A 201 10.29 -21.85 4.60
N GLN A 202 11.53 -21.38 4.84
CA GLN A 202 11.79 -20.02 5.31
C GLN A 202 11.17 -18.98 4.38
N ALA A 203 11.54 -19.00 3.10
CA ALA A 203 11.05 -18.02 2.14
C ALA A 203 9.52 -18.08 1.97
N ARG A 204 8.93 -19.28 2.05
CA ARG A 204 7.47 -19.46 2.00
C ARG A 204 6.77 -18.88 3.23
N VAL A 205 7.34 -19.03 4.42
CA VAL A 205 6.73 -18.48 5.64
C VAL A 205 6.92 -16.97 5.70
N ALA A 206 8.08 -16.44 5.30
CA ALA A 206 8.28 -15.00 5.18
C ALA A 206 7.26 -14.34 4.23
N ARG A 207 7.03 -14.94 3.05
CA ARG A 207 5.96 -14.50 2.14
C ARG A 207 4.58 -14.53 2.80
N ALA A 208 4.24 -15.60 3.52
CA ALA A 208 2.96 -15.71 4.21
C ALA A 208 2.77 -14.62 5.28
N ILE A 209 3.83 -14.31 6.05
CA ILE A 209 3.83 -13.21 7.02
C ILE A 209 3.54 -11.89 6.31
N VAL A 210 4.29 -11.58 5.25
CA VAL A 210 4.14 -10.31 4.52
C VAL A 210 2.78 -10.18 3.84
N THR A 211 2.25 -11.25 3.24
CA THR A 211 0.91 -11.25 2.64
C THR A 211 -0.18 -10.92 3.66
N CYS A 212 -0.05 -11.37 4.90
CA CYS A 212 -1.01 -11.05 5.97
C CYS A 212 -0.78 -9.67 6.58
N LEU A 213 0.49 -9.23 6.66
CA LEU A 213 0.91 -8.01 7.38
C LEU A 213 0.69 -6.73 6.58
N ALA A 214 1.08 -6.68 5.30
CA ALA A 214 1.03 -5.45 4.51
C ALA A 214 -0.38 -4.81 4.43
N PRO A 215 -1.48 -5.58 4.23
CA PRO A 215 -2.83 -5.03 4.26
C PRO A 215 -3.23 -4.39 5.60
N GLN A 216 -2.59 -4.78 6.71
CA GLN A 216 -2.85 -4.19 8.03
C GLN A 216 -2.21 -2.80 8.16
N ILE A 217 -1.05 -2.58 7.50
CA ILE A 217 -0.44 -1.25 7.40
C ILE A 217 -1.37 -0.33 6.60
N ASP A 218 -1.84 -0.78 5.44
CA ASP A 218 -2.76 0.01 4.60
C ASP A 218 -4.02 0.42 5.36
N ARG A 219 -4.60 -0.51 6.13
CA ARG A 219 -5.78 -0.25 6.96
C ARG A 219 -5.48 0.76 8.08
N ALA A 220 -4.37 0.60 8.80
CA ALA A 220 -3.98 1.51 9.87
C ALA A 220 -3.74 2.94 9.35
N GLU A 221 -3.13 3.07 8.17
CA GLU A 221 -2.90 4.37 7.54
C GLU A 221 -4.19 4.98 6.99
N ALA A 222 -5.10 4.17 6.45
CA ALA A 222 -6.44 4.63 6.08
C ALA A 222 -7.19 5.23 7.28
N ASP A 223 -7.19 4.55 8.43
CA ASP A 223 -7.84 5.05 9.65
C ASP A 223 -7.20 6.34 10.16
N ARG A 224 -5.87 6.44 10.11
CA ARG A 224 -5.14 7.65 10.50
C ARG A 224 -5.47 8.84 9.61
N ILE A 225 -5.42 8.66 8.30
CA ILE A 225 -5.63 9.73 7.32
C ILE A 225 -7.10 10.20 7.34
N ARG A 226 -8.04 9.31 7.66
CA ARG A 226 -9.44 9.67 7.85
C ARG A 226 -9.66 10.71 8.95
N ILE A 227 -8.85 10.67 10.01
CA ILE A 227 -8.95 11.55 11.17
C ILE A 227 -8.10 12.81 11.01
N ALA A 228 -7.07 12.79 10.15
CA ALA A 228 -6.19 13.94 9.90
C ALA A 228 -6.95 15.14 9.32
N ALA A 229 -6.57 16.35 9.79
CA ALA A 229 -7.10 17.60 9.26
C ALA A 229 -6.63 17.80 7.81
N PRO A 230 -7.48 18.30 6.89
CA PRO A 230 -7.11 18.47 5.48
C PRO A 230 -5.85 19.31 5.27
N GLU A 231 -5.65 20.35 6.08
CA GLU A 231 -4.49 21.26 6.04
C GLU A 231 -3.15 20.59 6.38
N ASP A 232 -3.17 19.44 7.06
CA ASP A 232 -1.97 18.69 7.43
C ASP A 232 -1.50 17.72 6.34
N LEU A 233 -2.27 17.57 5.24
CA LEU A 233 -2.00 16.58 4.22
C LEU A 233 -1.19 17.15 3.05
N THR A 234 -0.06 16.51 2.77
CA THR A 234 0.68 16.68 1.50
C THR A 234 -0.15 16.15 0.32
N ALA A 235 0.24 16.44 -0.92
CA ALA A 235 -0.47 15.89 -2.08
C ALA A 235 -0.48 14.35 -2.10
N TYR A 236 0.58 13.72 -1.60
CA TYR A 236 0.59 12.28 -1.38
C TYR A 236 -0.45 11.88 -0.32
N GLY A 237 -0.51 12.58 0.81
CA GLY A 237 -1.52 12.35 1.86
C GLY A 237 -2.96 12.52 1.37
N ILE A 238 -3.23 13.54 0.54
CA ILE A 238 -4.54 13.77 -0.09
C ILE A 238 -4.87 12.61 -1.05
N ALA A 239 -3.93 12.20 -1.90
CA ALA A 239 -4.13 11.08 -2.82
C ALA A 239 -4.33 9.75 -2.06
N LEU A 240 -3.59 9.51 -0.99
CA LEU A 240 -3.72 8.34 -0.14
C LEU A 240 -5.06 8.32 0.61
N ARG A 241 -5.57 9.49 1.03
CA ARG A 241 -6.94 9.62 1.53
C ARG A 241 -7.96 9.19 0.48
N GLY A 242 -7.83 9.69 -0.75
CA GLY A 242 -8.66 9.27 -1.88
C GLY A 242 -8.59 7.75 -2.14
N TRP A 243 -7.38 7.18 -2.11
CA TRP A 243 -7.16 5.75 -2.26
C TRP A 243 -7.81 4.94 -1.13
N SER A 244 -7.72 5.39 0.11
CA SER A 244 -8.30 4.69 1.26
C SER A 244 -9.84 4.60 1.18
N LEU A 245 -10.50 5.62 0.64
CA LEU A 245 -11.95 5.64 0.45
C LEU A 245 -12.45 4.59 -0.55
N VAL A 246 -11.58 4.13 -1.46
CA VAL A 246 -11.98 3.25 -2.57
C VAL A 246 -11.27 1.90 -2.56
N SER A 247 -10.19 1.76 -1.80
CA SER A 247 -9.42 0.51 -1.65
C SER A 247 -9.75 -0.25 -0.37
N ALA A 248 -10.32 0.41 0.65
CA ALA A 248 -11.07 -0.28 1.68
C ALA A 248 -12.17 -1.04 0.94
N GLY A 249 -12.20 -2.37 1.06
CA GLY A 249 -13.12 -3.27 0.34
C GLY A 249 -14.60 -3.09 0.70
N ASP A 250 -15.02 -1.87 1.02
CA ASP A 250 -16.41 -1.46 1.06
C ASP A 250 -16.96 -1.46 -0.36
N MET A 251 -17.68 -2.54 -0.65
CA MET A 251 -18.32 -2.78 -1.93
C MET A 251 -19.76 -2.24 -1.91
N ALA A 252 -20.10 -1.32 -1.01
CA ALA A 252 -21.39 -0.64 -0.97
C ALA A 252 -21.67 0.08 -2.30
N TYR A 253 -22.94 0.08 -2.68
CA TYR A 253 -23.42 0.87 -3.81
C TYR A 253 -23.67 2.31 -3.36
N ASP A 254 -22.60 3.05 -3.04
CA ASP A 254 -22.67 4.46 -2.69
C ASP A 254 -21.67 5.24 -3.57
N PRO A 255 -22.14 6.16 -4.43
CA PRO A 255 -21.25 6.99 -5.23
C PRO A 255 -20.48 8.02 -4.37
N ALA A 256 -20.93 8.38 -3.16
CA ALA A 256 -20.36 9.48 -2.40
C ALA A 256 -18.88 9.25 -1.99
N PRO A 257 -18.46 8.08 -1.45
CA PRO A 257 -17.04 7.80 -1.20
C PRO A 257 -16.19 7.86 -2.48
N ARG A 258 -16.73 7.36 -3.60
CA ARG A 258 -16.07 7.39 -4.91
C ARG A 258 -15.92 8.82 -5.44
N ASP A 259 -16.97 9.62 -5.34
CA ASP A 259 -16.99 11.01 -5.81
C ASP A 259 -15.99 11.84 -5.00
N LYS A 260 -15.96 11.63 -3.68
CA LYS A 260 -14.97 12.25 -2.81
C LYS A 260 -13.55 11.80 -3.13
N ALA A 261 -13.33 10.53 -3.43
CA ALA A 261 -12.02 10.04 -3.87
C ALA A 261 -11.58 10.66 -5.20
N ALA A 262 -12.50 10.85 -6.14
CA ALA A 262 -12.23 11.54 -7.40
C ALA A 262 -11.88 13.02 -7.19
N GLU A 263 -12.54 13.69 -6.25
CA GLU A 263 -12.24 15.07 -5.84
C GLU A 263 -10.84 15.17 -5.23
N LEU A 264 -10.52 14.31 -4.26
CA LEU A 264 -9.21 14.24 -3.60
C LEU A 264 -8.09 13.92 -4.60
N GLY A 265 -8.34 12.99 -5.53
CA GLY A 265 -7.40 12.67 -6.61
C GLY A 265 -7.08 13.89 -7.47
N ARG A 266 -8.08 14.70 -7.84
CA ARG A 266 -7.86 15.94 -8.61
C ARG A 266 -7.14 16.99 -7.78
N GLN A 267 -7.51 17.20 -6.52
CA GLN A 267 -6.82 18.14 -5.62
C GLN A 267 -5.34 17.79 -5.46
N ALA A 268 -5.01 16.50 -5.33
CA ALA A 268 -3.63 16.05 -5.29
C ALA A 268 -2.87 16.34 -6.60
N LEU A 269 -3.54 16.24 -7.76
CA LEU A 269 -2.95 16.58 -9.06
C LEU A 269 -2.78 18.10 -9.27
N ASP A 270 -3.66 18.92 -8.71
CA ASP A 270 -3.52 20.38 -8.75
C ASP A 270 -2.25 20.84 -8.02
N LEU A 271 -1.88 20.13 -6.93
CA LEU A 271 -0.64 20.36 -6.20
C LEU A 271 0.58 19.70 -6.87
N HIS A 272 0.43 18.45 -7.33
CA HIS A 272 1.49 17.66 -7.94
C HIS A 272 0.97 16.88 -9.16
N PRO A 273 1.05 17.44 -10.38
CA PRO A 273 0.49 16.84 -11.60
C PRO A 273 1.06 15.46 -11.96
N THR A 274 2.26 15.14 -11.46
CA THR A 274 2.95 13.86 -11.69
C THR A 274 2.66 12.81 -10.61
N SER A 275 1.71 13.05 -9.71
CA SER A 275 1.35 12.12 -8.63
C SER A 275 0.75 10.82 -9.18
N GLY A 276 1.57 9.77 -9.27
CA GLY A 276 1.13 8.44 -9.72
C GLY A 276 -0.02 7.87 -8.87
N LEU A 277 0.02 8.07 -7.56
CA LEU A 277 -1.05 7.66 -6.65
C LEU A 277 -2.39 8.36 -6.96
N ALA A 278 -2.36 9.66 -7.28
CA ALA A 278 -3.57 10.39 -7.62
C ALA A 278 -4.17 9.89 -8.94
N TRP A 279 -3.34 9.65 -9.96
CA TRP A 279 -3.76 9.02 -11.22
C TRP A 279 -4.33 7.61 -11.00
N ARG A 280 -3.74 6.82 -10.09
CA ARG A 280 -4.25 5.51 -9.68
C ARG A 280 -5.64 5.59 -9.06
N VAL A 281 -5.90 6.57 -8.20
CA VAL A 281 -7.24 6.81 -7.63
C VAL A 281 -8.24 7.07 -8.76
N LEU A 282 -7.93 7.94 -9.71
CA LEU A 282 -8.82 8.25 -10.84
C LEU A 282 -9.10 7.03 -11.73
N ALA A 283 -8.11 6.17 -11.96
CA ALA A 283 -8.31 4.91 -12.68
C ALA A 283 -9.27 3.95 -11.96
N TRP A 284 -9.14 3.81 -10.65
CA TRP A 284 -10.06 2.98 -9.84
C TRP A 284 -11.48 3.52 -9.82
N VAL A 285 -11.58 4.83 -9.65
CA VAL A 285 -12.80 5.61 -9.77
C VAL A 285 -13.50 5.36 -11.12
N ALA A 286 -12.76 5.35 -12.24
CA ALA A 286 -13.31 5.08 -13.56
C ALA A 286 -13.81 3.63 -13.69
N TRP A 287 -13.03 2.67 -13.21
CA TRP A 287 -13.42 1.27 -13.18
C TRP A 287 -14.72 1.05 -12.40
N TRP A 288 -14.83 1.65 -11.21
CA TRP A 288 -16.02 1.54 -10.36
C TRP A 288 -17.26 2.08 -11.07
N ASN A 289 -17.14 3.24 -11.73
CA ASN A 289 -18.26 3.87 -12.44
C ASN A 289 -18.80 3.02 -13.59
N VAL A 290 -17.89 2.38 -14.35
CA VAL A 290 -18.28 1.50 -15.44
C VAL A 290 -18.91 0.22 -14.88
N TYR A 291 -18.32 -0.37 -13.85
CA TYR A 291 -18.84 -1.59 -13.22
C TYR A 291 -20.27 -1.39 -12.69
N HIS A 292 -20.51 -0.27 -12.00
CA HIS A 292 -21.76 0.05 -11.30
C HIS A 292 -22.77 0.82 -12.17
N ALA A 293 -22.47 1.04 -13.45
CA ALA A 293 -23.30 1.75 -14.40
C ALA A 293 -23.72 3.16 -13.94
N THR A 294 -22.79 3.90 -13.31
CA THR A 294 -23.00 5.28 -12.81
C THR A 294 -22.40 6.35 -13.72
N THR A 295 -21.83 5.96 -14.86
CA THR A 295 -21.27 6.90 -15.83
C THR A 295 -22.27 7.27 -16.94
N PRO A 296 -22.30 8.54 -17.39
CA PRO A 296 -23.08 8.94 -18.57
C PRO A 296 -22.53 8.38 -19.89
N SER A 297 -21.24 8.05 -19.95
CA SER A 297 -20.58 7.53 -21.15
C SER A 297 -19.53 6.47 -20.77
N VAL A 298 -19.87 5.21 -21.04
CA VAL A 298 -18.96 4.07 -20.81
C VAL A 298 -17.67 4.20 -21.66
N PRO A 299 -17.73 4.50 -22.97
CA PRO A 299 -16.51 4.64 -23.78
C PRO A 299 -15.56 5.72 -23.26
N ASP A 300 -16.07 6.90 -22.93
CA ASP A 300 -15.23 8.02 -22.47
C ASP A 300 -14.62 7.74 -21.09
N THR A 301 -15.39 7.09 -20.21
CA THR A 301 -14.91 6.71 -18.88
C THR A 301 -13.84 5.62 -18.95
N LEU A 302 -14.00 4.66 -19.86
CA LEU A 302 -12.99 3.63 -20.09
C LEU A 302 -11.70 4.23 -20.66
N ALA A 303 -11.81 5.09 -21.69
CA ALA A 303 -10.65 5.76 -22.27
C ALA A 303 -9.90 6.58 -21.20
N GLY A 304 -10.59 7.46 -20.48
CA GLY A 304 -9.99 8.27 -19.43
C GLY A 304 -9.42 7.45 -18.27
N GLY A 305 -10.06 6.33 -17.91
CA GLY A 305 -9.55 5.41 -16.90
C GLY A 305 -8.27 4.71 -17.32
N ILE A 306 -8.20 4.23 -18.57
CA ILE A 306 -7.02 3.56 -19.13
C ILE A 306 -5.86 4.54 -19.24
N ASP A 307 -6.14 5.78 -19.65
CA ASP A 307 -5.14 6.87 -19.69
C ASP A 307 -4.63 7.19 -18.30
N ALA A 308 -5.52 7.34 -17.31
CA ALA A 308 -5.13 7.57 -15.92
C ALA A 308 -4.24 6.44 -15.38
N ALA A 309 -4.62 5.18 -15.61
CA ALA A 309 -3.81 4.04 -15.19
C ALA A 309 -2.45 4.01 -15.90
N THR A 310 -2.40 4.37 -17.19
CA THR A 310 -1.17 4.44 -17.97
C THR A 310 -0.24 5.55 -17.46
N THR A 311 -0.78 6.73 -17.14
CA THR A 311 -0.02 7.84 -16.53
C THR A 311 0.51 7.45 -15.16
N ALA A 312 -0.28 6.75 -14.33
CA ALA A 312 0.18 6.24 -13.05
C ALA A 312 1.38 5.28 -13.20
N ILE A 313 1.32 4.36 -14.17
CA ILE A 313 2.42 3.43 -14.49
C ILE A 313 3.63 4.16 -15.05
N ALA A 314 3.45 5.24 -15.81
CA ALA A 314 4.56 6.05 -16.31
C ALA A 314 5.26 6.80 -15.17
N ALA A 315 4.51 7.26 -14.16
CA ALA A 315 5.06 7.90 -12.97
C ALA A 315 5.80 6.92 -12.06
N ASP A 316 5.30 5.69 -11.92
CA ASP A 316 5.98 4.59 -11.24
C ASP A 316 5.75 3.25 -11.97
N PRO A 317 6.72 2.79 -12.79
CA PRO A 317 6.61 1.52 -13.50
C PRO A 317 6.53 0.29 -12.59
N THR A 318 6.79 0.47 -11.30
CA THR A 318 6.73 -0.59 -10.29
C THR A 318 5.40 -0.64 -9.53
N ASP A 319 4.44 0.25 -9.83
CA ASP A 319 3.10 0.25 -9.23
C ASP A 319 2.23 -0.90 -9.80
N HIS A 320 2.21 -2.01 -9.08
CA HIS A 320 1.39 -3.17 -9.45
C HIS A 320 -0.13 -2.91 -9.32
N HIS A 321 -0.57 -1.94 -8.52
CA HIS A 321 -1.99 -1.59 -8.38
C HIS A 321 -2.50 -0.83 -9.60
N ALA A 322 -1.72 0.13 -10.10
CA ALA A 322 -2.03 0.85 -11.34
C ALA A 322 -2.08 -0.11 -12.54
N ARG A 323 -1.14 -1.06 -12.60
CA ARG A 323 -1.09 -2.10 -13.63
C ARG A 323 -2.29 -3.06 -13.57
N ARG A 324 -2.65 -3.52 -12.36
CA ARG A 324 -3.89 -4.26 -12.12
C ARG A 324 -5.09 -3.47 -12.63
N LEU A 325 -5.20 -2.19 -12.27
CA LEU A 325 -6.32 -1.33 -12.64
C LEU A 325 -6.49 -1.17 -14.15
N ARG A 326 -5.39 -0.95 -14.87
CA ARG A 326 -5.39 -0.91 -16.32
C ARG A 326 -5.94 -2.20 -16.92
N ALA A 327 -5.51 -3.35 -16.38
CA ALA A 327 -6.06 -4.65 -16.79
C ALA A 327 -7.58 -4.73 -16.57
N LEU A 328 -8.07 -4.31 -15.40
CA LEU A 328 -9.50 -4.33 -15.08
C LEU A 328 -10.32 -3.46 -16.04
N LEU A 329 -9.80 -2.31 -16.41
CA LEU A 329 -10.41 -1.41 -17.38
C LEU A 329 -10.41 -2.02 -18.80
N HIS A 330 -9.34 -2.69 -19.22
CA HIS A 330 -9.33 -3.45 -20.47
C HIS A 330 -10.38 -4.56 -20.49
N PHE A 331 -10.57 -5.28 -19.38
CA PHE A 331 -11.66 -6.26 -19.28
C PHE A 331 -13.05 -5.62 -19.37
N MET A 332 -13.27 -4.46 -18.73
CA MET A 332 -14.53 -3.72 -18.90
C MET A 332 -14.74 -3.25 -20.35
N ASN A 333 -13.65 -2.95 -21.06
CA ASN A 333 -13.64 -2.64 -22.49
C ASN A 333 -13.73 -3.89 -23.39
N GLN A 334 -14.00 -5.07 -22.82
CA GLN A 334 -14.08 -6.35 -23.55
C GLN A 334 -12.78 -6.78 -24.25
N ASP A 335 -11.65 -6.20 -23.85
CA ASP A 335 -10.31 -6.49 -24.39
C ASP A 335 -9.51 -7.37 -23.41
N ALA A 336 -9.86 -8.65 -23.37
CA ALA A 336 -9.13 -9.62 -22.56
C ALA A 336 -7.69 -9.86 -23.06
N GLY A 337 -7.42 -9.60 -24.34
CA GLY A 337 -6.10 -9.73 -24.96
C GLY A 337 -5.10 -8.76 -24.37
N ALA A 338 -5.52 -7.51 -24.12
CA ALA A 338 -4.73 -6.53 -23.38
C ALA A 338 -4.78 -6.74 -21.86
N GLY A 339 -5.94 -7.09 -21.30
CA GLY A 339 -6.15 -7.18 -19.84
C GLY A 339 -5.36 -8.31 -19.17
N LEU A 340 -5.40 -9.53 -19.72
CA LEU A 340 -4.83 -10.70 -19.02
C LEU A 340 -3.31 -10.68 -18.88
N PRO A 341 -2.51 -10.29 -19.90
CA PRO A 341 -1.07 -10.08 -19.74
C PRO A 341 -0.74 -9.04 -18.66
N GLU A 342 -1.47 -7.91 -18.65
CA GLU A 342 -1.27 -6.84 -17.67
C GLU A 342 -1.50 -7.31 -16.24
N LEU A 343 -2.57 -8.09 -16.02
CA LEU A 343 -2.91 -8.63 -14.71
C LEU A 343 -1.91 -9.71 -14.22
N ARG A 344 -1.40 -10.54 -15.13
CA ARG A 344 -0.32 -11.50 -14.81
C ARG A 344 0.95 -10.78 -14.40
N GLN A 345 1.36 -9.77 -15.15
CA GLN A 345 2.55 -8.99 -14.81
C GLN A 345 2.38 -8.24 -13.48
N ALA A 346 1.20 -7.70 -13.19
CA ALA A 346 0.90 -7.12 -11.88
C ALA A 346 1.09 -8.15 -10.74
N HIS A 347 0.72 -9.41 -10.97
CA HIS A 347 0.95 -10.50 -10.01
C HIS A 347 2.43 -10.88 -9.89
N GLU A 348 3.18 -10.92 -10.99
CA GLU A 348 4.62 -11.21 -10.98
C GLU A 348 5.42 -10.12 -10.24
N MET A 349 5.01 -8.87 -10.38
CA MET A 349 5.61 -7.73 -9.67
C MET A 349 5.41 -7.85 -8.15
N ASN A 350 4.20 -8.18 -7.70
CA ASN A 350 3.90 -8.42 -6.30
C ASN A 350 3.05 -9.71 -6.10
N PRO A 351 3.70 -10.88 -5.92
CA PRO A 351 3.00 -12.14 -5.71
C PRO A 351 2.31 -12.24 -4.34
N ASN A 352 2.62 -11.31 -3.42
CA ASN A 352 2.07 -11.26 -2.07
C ASN A 352 0.74 -10.49 -2.02
N CYS A 353 0.31 -9.83 -3.11
CA CYS A 353 -0.99 -9.15 -3.15
C CYS A 353 -2.13 -10.14 -3.40
N ALA A 354 -2.84 -10.53 -2.33
CA ALA A 354 -3.97 -11.47 -2.41
C ALA A 354 -5.09 -10.97 -3.33
N VAL A 355 -5.38 -9.66 -3.32
CA VAL A 355 -6.36 -9.05 -4.22
C VAL A 355 -5.96 -9.27 -5.69
N THR A 356 -4.74 -8.93 -6.10
CA THR A 356 -4.31 -9.16 -7.49
C THR A 356 -4.45 -10.63 -7.92
N LEU A 357 -4.12 -11.57 -7.02
CA LEU A 357 -4.25 -13.00 -7.30
C LEU A 357 -5.72 -13.45 -7.45
N ALA A 358 -6.63 -12.98 -6.59
CA ALA A 358 -8.05 -13.33 -6.70
C ALA A 358 -8.67 -12.80 -8.00
N TRP A 359 -8.32 -11.56 -8.36
CA TRP A 359 -8.76 -10.94 -9.61
C TRP A 359 -8.18 -11.66 -10.83
N LEU A 360 -6.92 -12.12 -10.76
CA LEU A 360 -6.34 -12.98 -11.81
C LEU A 360 -7.12 -14.29 -11.94
N GLY A 361 -7.51 -14.91 -10.82
CA GLY A 361 -8.37 -16.10 -10.82
C GLY A 361 -9.72 -15.85 -11.49
N LEU A 362 -10.39 -14.75 -11.13
CA LEU A 362 -11.65 -14.33 -11.72
C LEU A 362 -11.55 -14.18 -13.25
N TYR A 363 -10.63 -13.35 -13.74
CA TYR A 363 -10.56 -13.01 -15.15
C TYR A 363 -9.94 -14.10 -16.02
N ALA A 364 -9.03 -14.91 -15.47
CA ALA A 364 -8.60 -16.14 -16.13
C ALA A 364 -9.81 -17.09 -16.32
N GLY A 365 -10.69 -17.16 -15.32
CA GLY A 365 -11.90 -17.96 -15.41
C GLY A 365 -12.90 -17.45 -16.45
N PHE A 366 -13.01 -16.14 -16.60
CA PHE A 366 -13.86 -15.53 -17.61
C PHE A 366 -13.38 -15.71 -19.05
N HIS A 367 -12.07 -15.73 -19.32
CA HIS A 367 -11.55 -15.50 -20.68
C HIS A 367 -10.65 -16.60 -21.28
N GLY A 368 -10.51 -17.77 -20.67
CA GLY A 368 -9.83 -18.86 -21.38
C GLY A 368 -9.50 -20.12 -20.60
N ASP A 369 -9.41 -20.05 -19.26
CA ASP A 369 -9.08 -21.23 -18.45
C ASP A 369 -9.86 -21.21 -17.12
N ALA A 370 -11.16 -21.53 -17.24
CA ALA A 370 -12.08 -21.66 -16.12
C ALA A 370 -11.51 -22.59 -15.02
N GLY A 371 -10.86 -23.69 -15.42
CA GLY A 371 -10.26 -24.66 -14.50
C GLY A 371 -9.10 -24.10 -13.67
N ARG A 372 -8.34 -23.13 -14.20
CA ARG A 372 -7.25 -22.47 -13.44
C ARG A 372 -7.72 -21.29 -12.61
N GLY A 373 -8.87 -20.69 -12.93
CA GLY A 373 -9.40 -19.53 -12.22
C GLY A 373 -9.71 -19.82 -10.74
N VAL A 374 -10.40 -20.92 -10.47
CA VAL A 374 -10.79 -21.33 -9.10
C VAL A 374 -9.57 -21.56 -8.19
N PRO A 375 -8.56 -22.38 -8.56
CA PRO A 375 -7.37 -22.58 -7.73
C PRO A 375 -6.63 -21.28 -7.37
N LEU A 376 -6.61 -20.29 -8.26
CA LEU A 376 -5.98 -18.98 -8.01
C LEU A 376 -6.79 -18.15 -7.00
N ALA A 377 -8.11 -18.08 -7.16
CA ALA A 377 -8.98 -17.37 -6.23
C ALA A 377 -8.98 -18.01 -4.82
N GLU A 378 -8.97 -19.34 -4.74
CA GLU A 378 -8.80 -20.03 -3.46
C GLU A 378 -7.41 -19.79 -2.85
N ALA A 379 -6.36 -19.76 -3.68
CA ALA A 379 -5.01 -19.49 -3.20
C ALA A 379 -4.91 -18.08 -2.61
N ALA A 380 -5.62 -17.08 -3.16
CA ALA A 380 -5.70 -15.76 -2.56
C ALA A 380 -6.30 -15.79 -1.14
N LEU A 381 -7.44 -16.46 -0.96
CA LEU A 381 -8.09 -16.61 0.35
C LEU A 381 -7.22 -17.41 1.35
N ARG A 382 -6.48 -18.42 0.88
CA ARG A 382 -5.55 -19.18 1.74
C ARG A 382 -4.33 -18.38 2.16
N ARG A 383 -3.85 -17.47 1.30
CA ARG A 383 -2.67 -16.63 1.57
C ARG A 383 -2.98 -15.52 2.57
N SER A 384 -4.19 -14.94 2.50
CA SER A 384 -4.65 -13.89 3.40
C SER A 384 -6.05 -14.24 3.95
N PRO A 385 -6.13 -15.15 4.93
CA PRO A 385 -7.42 -15.65 5.43
C PRO A 385 -8.23 -14.59 6.20
N ARG A 386 -7.57 -13.56 6.73
CA ARG A 386 -8.16 -12.42 7.45
C ARG A 386 -7.94 -11.10 6.71
N ASP A 387 -7.87 -11.15 5.38
CA ASP A 387 -7.65 -9.96 4.56
C ASP A 387 -8.74 -8.90 4.82
N PRO A 388 -8.41 -7.61 4.95
CA PRO A 388 -9.42 -6.56 5.02
C PRO A 388 -10.36 -6.51 3.82
N SER A 389 -9.93 -7.02 2.66
CA SER A 389 -10.71 -7.10 1.41
C SER A 389 -11.33 -8.48 1.17
N ARG A 390 -11.44 -9.32 2.20
CA ARG A 390 -11.85 -10.72 2.08
C ARG A 390 -13.23 -10.90 1.42
N GLY A 391 -14.19 -10.03 1.67
CA GLY A 391 -15.50 -10.07 1.00
C GLY A 391 -15.39 -10.00 -0.53
N SER A 392 -14.49 -9.17 -1.04
CA SER A 392 -14.18 -9.07 -2.48
C SER A 392 -13.46 -10.30 -3.01
N LEU A 393 -12.56 -10.91 -2.21
CA LEU A 393 -11.89 -12.17 -2.58
C LEU A 393 -12.89 -13.34 -2.68
N LEU A 394 -13.87 -13.39 -1.76
CA LEU A 394 -14.96 -14.36 -1.78
C LEU A 394 -15.87 -14.17 -3.00
N ALA A 395 -16.22 -12.93 -3.33
CA ALA A 395 -16.98 -12.64 -4.54
C ALA A 395 -16.22 -13.06 -5.82
N ALA A 396 -14.92 -12.78 -5.91
CA ALA A 396 -14.08 -13.22 -7.01
C ALA A 396 -14.04 -14.75 -7.15
N LEU A 397 -13.91 -15.48 -6.03
CA LEU A 397 -14.01 -16.94 -6.02
C LEU A 397 -15.38 -17.40 -6.51
N GLY A 398 -16.46 -16.79 -6.05
CA GLY A 398 -17.81 -17.19 -6.45
C GLY A 398 -18.07 -17.00 -7.95
N PHE A 399 -17.61 -15.89 -8.54
CA PHE A 399 -17.70 -15.71 -9.98
C PHE A 399 -16.82 -16.71 -10.76
N ALA A 400 -15.64 -17.07 -10.24
CA ALA A 400 -14.81 -18.12 -10.83
C ALA A 400 -15.50 -19.49 -10.76
N GLN A 401 -16.16 -19.83 -9.64
CA GLN A 401 -16.95 -21.06 -9.49
C GLN A 401 -18.15 -21.08 -10.45
N PHE A 402 -18.81 -19.95 -10.65
CA PHE A 402 -19.89 -19.82 -11.63
C PHE A 402 -19.38 -20.05 -13.06
N ALA A 403 -18.17 -19.58 -13.39
CA ALA A 403 -17.57 -19.79 -14.70
C ALA A 403 -17.37 -21.29 -15.01
N VAL A 404 -16.99 -22.10 -14.02
CA VAL A 404 -16.88 -23.58 -14.13
C VAL A 404 -18.19 -24.33 -13.85
N ARG A 405 -19.32 -23.63 -13.80
CA ARG A 405 -20.67 -24.20 -13.57
C ARG A 405 -20.85 -24.89 -12.21
N ASN A 406 -19.98 -24.59 -11.25
CA ASN A 406 -20.14 -25.06 -9.88
C ASN A 406 -21.02 -24.09 -9.09
N TYR A 407 -22.32 -24.08 -9.41
CA TYR A 407 -23.26 -23.10 -8.88
C TYR A 407 -23.45 -23.20 -7.37
N ASP A 408 -23.35 -24.40 -6.78
CA ASP A 408 -23.44 -24.56 -5.33
C ASP A 408 -22.26 -23.90 -4.61
N ALA A 409 -21.03 -24.10 -5.09
CA ALA A 409 -19.86 -23.41 -4.54
C ALA A 409 -19.93 -21.89 -4.81
N ALA A 410 -20.42 -21.47 -5.97
CA ALA A 410 -20.64 -20.05 -6.28
C ALA A 410 -21.63 -19.39 -5.29
N ALA A 411 -22.73 -20.08 -4.98
CA ALA A 411 -23.72 -19.62 -4.03
C ALA A 411 -23.18 -19.59 -2.59
N GLN A 412 -22.39 -20.59 -2.17
CA GLN A 412 -21.71 -20.57 -0.87
C GLN A 412 -20.74 -19.39 -0.74
N ALA A 413 -19.97 -19.11 -1.80
CA ALA A 413 -19.08 -17.96 -1.83
C ALA A 413 -19.85 -16.63 -1.79
N ALA A 414 -21.01 -16.54 -2.46
CA ALA A 414 -21.89 -15.38 -2.39
C ALA A 414 -22.42 -15.14 -0.97
N GLU A 415 -22.88 -16.21 -0.29
CA GLU A 415 -23.35 -16.16 1.09
C GLU A 415 -22.24 -15.69 2.04
N ALA A 416 -21.03 -16.24 1.90
CA ALA A 416 -19.87 -15.82 2.69
C ALA A 416 -19.49 -14.36 2.42
N ALA A 417 -19.51 -13.92 1.16
CA ALA A 417 -19.22 -12.53 0.81
C ALA A 417 -20.28 -11.55 1.37
N LEU A 418 -21.56 -11.92 1.35
CA LEU A 418 -22.63 -11.12 1.95
C LEU A 418 -22.52 -11.02 3.48
N ALA A 419 -22.01 -12.05 4.14
CA ALA A 419 -21.76 -12.00 5.59
C ALA A 419 -20.68 -10.98 5.96
N GLU A 420 -19.73 -10.72 5.04
CA GLU A 420 -18.66 -9.74 5.23
C GLU A 420 -19.01 -8.34 4.69
N ALA A 421 -19.92 -8.26 3.70
CA ALA A 421 -20.30 -7.01 3.03
C ALA A 421 -21.80 -6.98 2.71
N ALA A 422 -22.65 -6.95 3.74
CA ALA A 422 -24.11 -7.04 3.60
C ALA A 422 -24.77 -5.93 2.77
N GLY A 423 -24.10 -4.77 2.63
CA GLY A 423 -24.56 -3.63 1.82
C GLY A 423 -24.10 -3.66 0.36
N SER A 424 -23.39 -4.71 -0.07
CA SER A 424 -22.77 -4.72 -1.39
C SER A 424 -23.66 -5.29 -2.50
N ALA A 425 -23.72 -4.56 -3.62
CA ALA A 425 -24.40 -5.03 -4.83
C ALA A 425 -23.67 -6.21 -5.49
N THR A 426 -22.34 -6.29 -5.40
CA THR A 426 -21.56 -7.29 -6.14
C THR A 426 -21.86 -8.74 -5.70
N PRO A 427 -21.81 -9.08 -4.39
CA PRO A 427 -22.24 -10.39 -3.90
C PRO A 427 -23.71 -10.70 -4.15
N LEU A 428 -24.61 -9.69 -4.15
CA LEU A 428 -26.01 -9.90 -4.50
C LEU A 428 -26.20 -10.28 -5.97
N ILE A 429 -25.49 -9.63 -6.90
CA ILE A 429 -25.48 -10.00 -8.33
C ILE A 429 -24.98 -11.45 -8.49
N LEU A 430 -23.85 -11.79 -7.86
CA LEU A 430 -23.30 -13.14 -7.88
C LEU A 430 -24.31 -14.16 -7.32
N GLY A 431 -24.87 -13.88 -6.16
CA GLY A 431 -25.85 -14.75 -5.52
C GLY A 431 -27.07 -14.97 -6.40
N THR A 432 -27.62 -13.89 -6.98
CA THR A 432 -28.78 -13.94 -7.87
C THR A 432 -28.58 -14.96 -9.00
N ILE A 433 -27.45 -14.92 -9.69
CA ILE A 433 -27.18 -15.89 -10.78
C ILE A 433 -26.82 -17.28 -10.25
N ALA A 434 -26.07 -17.37 -9.14
CA ALA A 434 -25.61 -18.64 -8.59
C ALA A 434 -26.76 -19.46 -8.00
N TRP A 435 -27.70 -18.84 -7.28
CA TRP A 435 -28.85 -19.53 -6.72
C TRP A 435 -29.80 -20.06 -7.80
N VAL A 436 -29.99 -19.35 -8.92
CA VAL A 436 -30.74 -19.90 -10.06
C VAL A 436 -30.04 -21.12 -10.67
N GLY A 437 -28.71 -21.02 -10.86
CA GLY A 437 -27.89 -22.14 -11.31
C GLY A 437 -28.01 -23.36 -10.40
N ALA A 438 -28.05 -23.15 -9.08
CA ALA A 438 -28.22 -24.18 -8.06
C ALA A 438 -29.68 -24.63 -7.83
N GLY A 439 -30.66 -24.08 -8.56
CA GLY A 439 -32.07 -24.44 -8.40
C GLY A 439 -32.80 -23.83 -7.20
N ARG A 440 -32.19 -22.86 -6.51
CA ARG A 440 -32.72 -22.16 -5.35
C ARG A 440 -33.39 -20.84 -5.77
N ILE A 441 -34.49 -20.92 -6.52
CA ILE A 441 -35.12 -19.74 -7.16
C ILE A 441 -35.59 -18.70 -6.13
N ASP A 442 -36.26 -19.11 -5.06
CA ASP A 442 -36.77 -18.18 -4.03
C ASP A 442 -35.66 -17.31 -3.41
N ARG A 443 -34.45 -17.88 -3.21
CA ARG A 443 -33.28 -17.11 -2.75
C ARG A 443 -32.78 -16.14 -3.81
N ALA A 444 -32.77 -16.55 -5.07
CA ALA A 444 -32.38 -15.68 -6.17
C ALA A 444 -33.32 -14.48 -6.33
N GLU A 445 -34.63 -14.70 -6.21
CA GLU A 445 -35.64 -13.62 -6.26
C GLU A 445 -35.47 -12.63 -5.11
N GLY A 446 -35.27 -13.13 -3.88
CA GLY A 446 -35.00 -12.25 -2.72
C GLY A 446 -33.73 -11.42 -2.89
N ALA A 447 -32.67 -12.00 -3.42
CA ALA A 447 -31.43 -11.29 -3.70
C ALA A 447 -31.55 -10.29 -4.85
N PHE A 448 -32.29 -10.65 -5.90
CA PHE A 448 -32.61 -9.76 -7.01
C PHE A 448 -33.39 -8.54 -6.50
N ALA A 449 -34.42 -8.75 -5.69
CA ALA A 449 -35.21 -7.68 -5.09
C ALA A 449 -34.31 -6.73 -4.27
N ARG A 450 -33.39 -7.28 -3.48
CA ARG A 450 -32.47 -6.47 -2.68
C ARG A 450 -31.50 -5.66 -3.55
N VAL A 451 -30.92 -6.24 -4.60
CA VAL A 451 -30.02 -5.48 -5.48
C VAL A 451 -30.75 -4.45 -6.34
N ALA A 452 -32.01 -4.72 -6.71
CA ALA A 452 -32.87 -3.75 -7.40
C ALA A 452 -33.20 -2.54 -6.52
N GLU A 453 -33.32 -2.73 -5.20
CA GLU A 453 -33.51 -1.65 -4.24
C GLU A 453 -32.26 -0.77 -4.10
N ILE A 454 -31.08 -1.38 -3.91
CA ILE A 454 -29.86 -0.62 -3.59
C ILE A 454 -29.08 -0.15 -4.83
N ALA A 455 -29.24 -0.80 -5.98
CA ALA A 455 -28.42 -0.58 -7.19
C ALA A 455 -29.24 -0.72 -8.49
N PRO A 456 -30.30 0.08 -8.70
CA PRO A 456 -31.24 -0.08 -9.81
C PRO A 456 -30.59 0.05 -11.19
N THR A 457 -29.68 1.00 -11.40
CA THR A 457 -28.99 1.19 -12.69
C THR A 457 -28.03 0.04 -13.02
N LEU A 458 -27.44 -0.59 -12.01
CA LEU A 458 -26.66 -1.81 -12.19
C LEU A 458 -27.55 -2.98 -12.62
N VAL A 459 -28.74 -3.12 -12.03
CA VAL A 459 -29.74 -4.13 -12.44
C VAL A 459 -30.16 -3.92 -13.88
N GLU A 460 -30.49 -2.69 -14.28
CA GLU A 460 -30.80 -2.34 -15.67
C GLU A 460 -29.65 -2.73 -16.62
N ALA A 461 -28.40 -2.47 -16.23
CA ALA A 461 -27.24 -2.85 -17.01
C ALA A 461 -27.10 -4.36 -17.18
N ARG A 462 -27.28 -5.15 -16.12
CA ARG A 462 -27.24 -6.62 -16.19
C ARG A 462 -28.39 -7.19 -17.02
N LEU A 463 -29.61 -6.64 -16.90
CA LEU A 463 -30.76 -7.02 -17.72
C LEU A 463 -30.59 -6.67 -19.20
N ALA A 464 -29.85 -5.59 -19.51
CA ALA A 464 -29.46 -5.23 -20.86
C ALA A 464 -28.28 -6.05 -21.42
N GLY A 465 -27.79 -7.06 -20.69
CA GLY A 465 -26.70 -7.94 -21.14
C GLY A 465 -25.30 -7.36 -20.97
N ARG A 466 -25.13 -6.27 -20.21
CA ARG A 466 -23.78 -5.73 -19.90
C ARG A 466 -23.19 -6.47 -18.71
N TRP A 467 -22.22 -7.34 -18.94
CA TRP A 467 -21.54 -8.16 -17.92
C TRP A 467 -20.02 -7.98 -17.96
N LEU A 468 -19.33 -8.59 -17.00
CA LEU A 468 -17.88 -8.45 -16.76
C LEU A 468 -16.99 -9.21 -17.74
N THR A 469 -17.59 -9.92 -18.70
CA THR A 469 -16.87 -10.81 -19.63
C THR A 469 -17.53 -10.80 -21.00
N SER A 470 -16.73 -11.03 -22.04
CA SER A 470 -17.13 -11.26 -23.43
C SER A 470 -17.36 -12.73 -23.74
N ASN A 471 -17.17 -13.63 -22.77
CA ASN A 471 -17.36 -15.07 -22.96
C ASN A 471 -18.84 -15.41 -23.23
N PRO A 472 -19.18 -15.91 -24.44
CA PRO A 472 -20.58 -16.13 -24.82
C PRO A 472 -21.32 -17.12 -23.93
N ASP A 473 -20.64 -18.18 -23.50
CA ASP A 473 -21.21 -19.24 -22.67
C ASP A 473 -21.51 -18.72 -21.26
N TYR A 474 -20.59 -17.97 -20.66
CA TYR A 474 -20.82 -17.29 -19.37
C TYR A 474 -21.98 -16.30 -19.48
N LEU A 475 -21.96 -15.45 -20.51
CA LEU A 475 -22.96 -14.41 -20.73
C LEU A 475 -24.37 -14.98 -20.85
N ALA A 476 -24.54 -16.03 -21.66
CA ALA A 476 -25.82 -16.69 -21.85
C ALA A 476 -26.41 -17.18 -20.52
N ARG A 477 -25.58 -17.80 -19.67
CA ARG A 477 -26.01 -18.27 -18.34
C ARG A 477 -26.32 -17.11 -17.41
N ALA A 478 -25.38 -16.20 -17.21
CA ALA A 478 -25.52 -15.10 -16.27
C ALA A 478 -26.74 -14.22 -16.61
N HIS A 479 -26.92 -13.87 -17.90
CA HIS A 479 -28.04 -13.07 -18.37
C HIS A 479 -29.38 -13.80 -18.21
N THR A 480 -29.47 -15.07 -18.61
CA THR A 480 -30.70 -15.86 -18.47
C THR A 480 -31.07 -16.05 -17.01
N PHE A 481 -30.11 -16.44 -16.17
CA PHE A 481 -30.36 -16.66 -14.74
C PHE A 481 -30.79 -15.39 -14.02
N PHE A 482 -30.18 -14.24 -14.37
CA PHE A 482 -30.58 -12.96 -13.81
C PHE A 482 -32.01 -12.58 -14.23
N ARG A 483 -32.41 -12.86 -15.48
CA ARG A 483 -33.78 -12.65 -15.96
C ARG A 483 -34.81 -13.59 -15.32
N ILE A 484 -34.42 -14.81 -14.97
CA ILE A 484 -35.26 -15.74 -14.21
C ILE A 484 -35.54 -15.19 -12.82
N ALA A 485 -34.51 -14.73 -12.10
CA ALA A 485 -34.69 -14.13 -10.77
C ALA A 485 -35.51 -12.83 -10.81
N ALA A 486 -35.53 -12.14 -11.95
CA ALA A 486 -36.39 -10.98 -12.21
C ALA A 486 -37.83 -11.33 -12.60
N GLY A 487 -38.19 -12.61 -12.74
CA GLY A 487 -39.50 -13.06 -13.21
C GLY A 487 -39.77 -12.80 -14.71
N LEU A 488 -38.75 -12.45 -15.49
CA LEU A 488 -38.89 -12.11 -16.92
C LEU A 488 -38.79 -13.33 -17.84
N VAL A 489 -38.35 -14.47 -17.31
CA VAL A 489 -38.18 -15.75 -18.02
C VAL A 489 -38.57 -16.86 -17.05
N PRO A 490 -39.27 -17.93 -17.49
CA PRO A 490 -39.64 -19.01 -16.60
C PRO A 490 -38.41 -19.82 -16.13
N ALA A 491 -38.48 -20.40 -14.93
CA ALA A 491 -37.36 -21.07 -14.29
C ALA A 491 -36.85 -22.31 -15.05
N ASP A 492 -37.68 -22.91 -15.91
CA ASP A 492 -37.30 -24.04 -16.75
C ASP A 492 -36.25 -23.71 -17.81
N ALA A 493 -36.14 -22.44 -18.22
CA ALA A 493 -35.10 -21.96 -19.12
C ALA A 493 -33.68 -22.18 -18.55
N ALA A 494 -33.55 -22.30 -17.23
CA ALA A 494 -32.26 -22.65 -16.62
C ALA A 494 -31.82 -24.08 -16.92
N ARG A 495 -32.73 -25.02 -17.22
CA ARG A 495 -32.38 -26.46 -17.37
C ARG A 495 -31.38 -26.73 -18.47
N MET A 496 -31.44 -26.00 -19.59
CA MET A 496 -30.52 -26.16 -20.71
C MET A 496 -29.16 -25.49 -20.48
N LEU A 497 -29.07 -24.64 -19.45
CA LEU A 497 -27.93 -23.77 -19.17
C LEU A 497 -27.19 -24.15 -17.89
N ARG A 498 -27.75 -25.01 -17.04
CA ARG A 498 -27.06 -25.55 -15.86
C ARG A 498 -25.84 -26.37 -16.30
#